data_AF-A0A8T7G8Y6-F1
#
_entry.id   AF-A0A8T7G8Y6-F1
#
_cell.length_a   1.000
_cell.length_b   1.000
_cell.length_c   1.000
_cell.angle_alpha   90.00
_cell.angle_beta   90.00
_cell.angle_gamma   90.00
#
_symmetry.space_group_name_H-M   'P 1'
#
loop_
_entity.id
_entity.type
_entity.pdbx_description
1 polymer ?
#
loop_
_entity_poly.entity_id
_entity_poly.type
_entity_poly.pdbx_seq_one_letter_code
_entity_poly.pdbx_strand_id
1 'polypeptide(L)'
;MTRGAAPVLLWCRKTASQGGCVMALLTEEIKKSLPALYSQEENKAPLARARFIDSLGDWSWYAIEFDGDNLFFGLVLGFERELGYFTLSEFEEVNQKAGFDRIQLDPDFTPVSVHEIQR
;
A
#
# COMPACT_ATOMS: atom_id res chain seq x y z
N MET A 1 -5.25 63.02 8.55
CA MET A 1 -6.18 61.93 8.17
C MET A 1 -5.48 60.61 8.42
N THR A 2 -6.19 59.70 9.06
CA THR A 2 -5.72 58.62 9.96
C THR A 2 -4.92 57.52 9.28
N ARG A 3 -3.73 57.21 9.84
CA ARG A 3 -3.02 55.95 9.63
C ARG A 3 -3.71 54.87 10.48
N GLY A 4 -4.24 53.84 9.82
CA GLY A 4 -4.87 52.67 10.45
C GLY A 4 -3.84 51.70 11.02
N ALA A 5 -4.26 51.02 12.09
CA ALA A 5 -3.50 50.15 12.96
C ALA A 5 -3.29 48.72 12.41
N ALA A 6 -2.25 48.04 12.91
CA ALA A 6 -2.37 46.74 13.59
C ALA A 6 -0.99 46.27 14.10
N PRO A 7 -0.77 46.13 15.41
CA PRO A 7 0.17 45.16 15.97
C PRO A 7 -0.58 43.87 16.31
N VAL A 8 0.13 42.74 16.43
CA VAL A 8 -0.10 41.64 17.40
C VAL A 8 0.72 40.42 16.97
N LEU A 9 1.76 40.18 17.76
CA LEU A 9 2.18 38.90 18.34
C LEU A 9 2.43 37.69 17.43
N LEU A 10 3.67 37.20 17.56
CA LEU A 10 4.00 35.82 17.93
C LEU A 10 3.22 34.72 17.17
N TRP A 11 3.91 34.02 16.26
CA TRP A 11 4.39 32.69 16.64
C TRP A 11 5.41 32.13 15.64
N CYS A 12 6.58 31.77 16.16
CA CYS A 12 7.43 30.77 15.56
C CYS A 12 6.71 29.42 15.68
N ARG A 13 6.36 28.78 14.57
CA ARG A 13 6.33 27.32 14.52
C ARG A 13 7.36 26.85 13.50
N LYS A 14 8.46 26.34 14.04
CA LYS A 14 9.27 25.30 13.40
C LYS A 14 8.30 24.25 12.85
N THR A 15 8.26 24.06 11.54
CA THR A 15 7.81 22.79 10.98
C THR A 15 8.95 21.79 11.20
N ALA A 16 9.06 21.30 12.43
CA ALA A 16 9.75 20.05 12.70
C ALA A 16 8.69 18.95 12.55
N SER A 17 8.77 18.21 11.46
CA SER A 17 8.25 16.84 11.40
C SER A 17 9.24 16.01 10.61
N GLN A 18 10.36 15.69 11.25
CA GLN A 18 10.98 14.40 11.02
C GLN A 18 10.45 13.49 12.13
N GLY A 19 9.72 12.45 11.74
CA GLY A 19 9.12 11.49 12.67
C GLY A 19 8.22 10.52 11.91
N GLY A 20 8.82 9.42 11.41
CA GLY A 20 8.15 8.34 10.70
C GLY A 20 7.89 8.65 9.23
N CYS A 21 8.65 8.04 8.33
CA CYS A 21 8.22 7.93 6.94
C CYS A 21 7.06 6.93 6.95
N VAL A 22 5.84 7.42 7.17
CA VAL A 22 4.63 6.61 7.01
C VAL A 22 4.59 6.26 5.53
N MET A 23 5.08 5.07 5.19
CA MET A 23 5.05 4.62 3.80
C MET A 23 3.59 4.29 3.53
N ALA A 24 2.95 5.09 2.69
CA ALA A 24 1.60 4.80 2.26
C ALA A 24 1.56 3.38 1.69
N LEU A 25 0.66 2.55 2.20
CA LEU A 25 0.47 1.17 1.73
C LEU A 25 0.20 1.11 0.22
N LEU A 26 -0.35 2.18 -0.35
CA LEU A 26 -0.65 2.24 -1.78
C LEU A 26 -0.31 3.62 -2.35
N THR A 27 0.58 3.65 -3.35
CA THR A 27 0.88 4.87 -4.11
C THR A 27 -0.07 5.01 -5.30
N GLU A 28 -0.28 6.25 -5.75
CA GLU A 28 -1.10 6.52 -6.93
C GLU A 28 -0.53 5.88 -8.21
N GLU A 29 0.78 5.64 -8.26
CA GLU A 29 1.43 4.93 -9.36
C GLU A 29 1.04 3.45 -9.37
N ILE A 30 1.11 2.79 -8.21
CA ILE A 30 0.70 1.38 -8.07
C ILE A 30 -0.78 1.22 -8.38
N LYS A 31 -1.65 2.09 -7.85
CA LYS A 31 -3.10 2.09 -8.18
C LYS A 31 -3.35 2.13 -9.68
N LYS A 32 -2.66 3.01 -10.41
CA LYS A 32 -2.81 3.15 -11.86
C LYS A 32 -2.22 1.97 -12.64
N SER A 33 -1.24 1.27 -12.07
CA SER A 33 -0.62 0.11 -12.69
C SER A 33 -1.50 -1.14 -12.63
N LEU A 34 -2.36 -1.25 -11.61
CA LEU A 34 -3.20 -2.41 -11.35
C LEU A 34 -4.44 -2.42 -12.29
N PRO A 35 -4.65 -3.51 -13.06
CA PRO A 35 -5.88 -3.75 -13.79
C PRO A 35 -7.10 -3.79 -12.88
N ALA A 36 -8.26 -3.44 -13.43
CA ALA A 36 -9.54 -3.61 -12.75
C ALA A 36 -9.81 -5.09 -12.42
N LEU A 37 -10.56 -5.35 -11.35
CA LEU A 37 -11.00 -6.71 -11.03
C LEU A 37 -11.69 -7.38 -12.22
N TYR A 38 -11.44 -8.68 -12.39
CA TYR A 38 -12.00 -9.54 -13.44
C TYR A 38 -11.53 -9.20 -14.87
N SER A 39 -10.61 -8.25 -15.04
CA SER A 39 -10.08 -7.88 -16.36
C SER A 39 -8.99 -8.82 -16.87
N GLN A 40 -8.50 -9.72 -16.02
CA GLN A 40 -7.42 -10.67 -16.30
C GLN A 40 -7.85 -12.14 -16.28
N GLU A 41 -9.14 -12.47 -16.22
CA GLU A 41 -9.62 -13.87 -16.13
C GLU A 41 -9.16 -14.74 -17.31
N GLU A 42 -9.10 -14.18 -18.52
CA GLU A 42 -8.61 -14.89 -19.71
C GLU A 42 -7.08 -14.83 -19.87
N ASN A 43 -6.38 -14.09 -19.01
CA ASN A 43 -4.94 -13.96 -19.05
C ASN A 43 -4.27 -15.19 -18.43
N LYS A 44 -3.60 -15.98 -19.27
CA LYS A 44 -2.85 -17.18 -18.84
C LYS A 44 -1.58 -16.89 -18.06
N ALA A 45 -1.11 -15.64 -18.07
CA ALA A 45 0.10 -15.20 -17.38
C ALA A 45 -0.16 -13.85 -16.69
N PRO A 46 -1.00 -13.82 -15.63
CA PRO A 46 -1.24 -12.59 -14.88
C PRO A 46 0.05 -12.13 -14.22
N LEU A 47 0.31 -10.82 -14.30
CA LEU A 47 1.43 -10.18 -13.63
C LEU A 47 1.00 -9.72 -12.25
N ALA A 48 1.75 -10.10 -11.22
CA ALA A 48 1.72 -9.40 -9.95
C ALA A 48 2.43 -8.06 -10.13
N ARG A 49 1.83 -6.96 -9.67
CA ARG A 49 2.31 -5.58 -9.88
C ARG A 49 2.70 -4.85 -8.61
N ALA A 50 2.25 -5.34 -7.46
CA ALA A 50 2.65 -4.86 -6.16
C ALA A 50 2.88 -6.05 -5.23
N ARG A 51 3.81 -5.89 -4.27
CA ARG A 51 4.06 -6.86 -3.22
C ARG A 51 3.91 -6.20 -1.85
N PHE A 52 3.18 -6.86 -0.96
CA PHE A 52 3.04 -6.49 0.44
C PHE A 52 3.68 -7.57 1.30
N ILE A 53 4.37 -7.17 2.36
CA ILE A 53 5.15 -8.08 3.21
C ILE A 53 4.78 -7.84 4.67
N ASP A 54 4.53 -8.92 5.42
CA ASP A 54 4.42 -8.87 6.88
C ASP A 54 5.82 -8.91 7.50
N SER A 55 6.25 -7.81 8.12
CA SER A 55 7.57 -7.70 8.75
C SER A 55 7.77 -8.58 9.99
N LEU A 56 6.69 -9.09 10.60
CA LEU A 56 6.74 -9.99 11.76
C LEU A 56 6.37 -11.44 11.44
N GLY A 57 5.77 -11.66 10.27
CA GLY A 57 5.30 -12.96 9.81
C GLY A 57 6.08 -13.44 8.61
N ASP A 58 5.69 -14.61 8.11
CA ASP A 58 6.16 -15.14 6.83
C ASP A 58 5.04 -15.10 5.79
N TRP A 59 4.33 -13.97 5.76
CA TRP A 59 3.21 -13.72 4.85
C TRP A 59 3.59 -12.67 3.83
N SER A 60 3.20 -12.90 2.58
CA SER A 60 3.36 -11.95 1.48
C SER A 60 2.16 -12.00 0.55
N TRP A 61 1.74 -10.84 0.07
CA TRP A 61 0.61 -10.68 -0.84
C TRP A 61 1.09 -10.01 -2.11
N TYR A 62 0.62 -10.48 -3.25
CA TYR A 62 1.03 -10.01 -4.56
C TYR A 62 -0.21 -9.61 -5.35
N ALA A 63 -0.43 -8.30 -5.51
CA ALA A 63 -1.62 -7.80 -6.18
C ALA A 63 -1.53 -7.96 -7.69
N ILE A 64 -2.55 -8.58 -8.29
CA ILE A 64 -2.73 -8.75 -9.73
C ILE A 64 -3.75 -7.74 -10.24
N GLU A 65 -4.88 -7.60 -9.55
CA GLU A 65 -5.98 -6.70 -9.89
C GLU A 65 -6.42 -5.91 -8.65
N PHE A 66 -7.09 -4.78 -8.88
CA PHE A 66 -7.62 -3.91 -7.83
C PHE A 66 -8.91 -3.23 -8.29
N ASP A 67 -9.85 -3.04 -7.38
CA ASP A 67 -11.11 -2.33 -7.67
C ASP A 67 -10.96 -0.80 -7.75
N GLY A 68 -9.81 -0.27 -7.33
CA GLY A 68 -9.52 1.17 -7.27
C GLY A 68 -9.78 1.80 -5.90
N ASP A 69 -10.29 1.04 -4.94
CA ASP A 69 -10.70 1.52 -3.62
C ASP A 69 -10.10 0.68 -2.49
N ASN A 70 -10.44 -0.60 -2.41
CA ASN A 70 -10.12 -1.44 -1.24
C ASN A 70 -9.78 -2.90 -1.57
N LEU A 71 -10.44 -3.52 -2.54
CA LEU A 71 -10.35 -4.96 -2.79
C LEU A 71 -9.29 -5.29 -3.85
N PHE A 72 -8.32 -6.12 -3.47
CA PHE A 72 -7.35 -6.73 -4.37
C PHE A 72 -7.73 -8.16 -4.71
N PHE A 73 -7.34 -8.59 -5.91
CA PHE A 73 -7.20 -10.00 -6.25
C PHE A 73 -5.73 -10.29 -6.53
N GLY A 74 -5.21 -11.39 -5.98
CA GLY A 74 -3.78 -11.65 -6.07
C GLY A 74 -3.33 -12.99 -5.50
N LEU A 75 -2.02 -13.20 -5.56
CA LEU A 75 -1.37 -14.36 -4.93
C LEU A 75 -1.10 -14.06 -3.46
N VAL A 76 -1.51 -14.97 -2.59
CA VAL A 76 -1.23 -14.96 -1.17
C VAL A 76 -0.26 -16.09 -0.86
N LEU A 77 0.88 -15.74 -0.30
CA LEU A 77 1.85 -16.68 0.27
C LEU A 77 1.77 -16.58 1.78
N GLY A 78 1.22 -17.60 2.42
CA GLY A 78 1.19 -17.72 3.88
C GLY A 78 1.48 -19.15 4.29
N PHE A 79 0.47 -19.83 4.83
CA PHE A 79 0.53 -21.27 5.06
C PHE A 79 0.51 -22.06 3.76
N GLU A 80 -0.32 -21.64 2.82
CA GLU A 80 -0.43 -22.21 1.48
C GLU A 80 -0.18 -21.12 0.42
N ARG A 81 0.03 -21.56 -0.83
CA ARG A 81 0.17 -20.70 -1.99
C ARG A 81 -1.17 -20.66 -2.72
N GLU A 82 -1.90 -19.56 -2.61
CA GLU A 82 -3.27 -19.47 -3.09
C GLU A 82 -3.53 -18.17 -3.85
N LEU A 83 -4.44 -18.24 -4.84
CA LEU A 83 -5.01 -17.03 -5.44
C LEU A 83 -6.27 -16.68 -4.67
N GLY A 84 -6.35 -15.44 -4.19
CA GLY A 84 -7.44 -15.01 -3.33
C GLY A 84 -7.59 -13.51 -3.28
N TYR A 85 -8.60 -13.10 -2.52
CA TYR A 85 -8.91 -11.70 -2.27
C TYR A 85 -8.31 -11.27 -0.93
N PHE A 86 -7.89 -10.02 -0.87
CA PHE A 86 -7.44 -9.36 0.35
C PHE A 86 -7.72 -7.86 0.23
N THR A 87 -7.83 -7.16 1.36
CA THR A 87 -8.24 -5.74 1.36
C THR A 87 -7.19 -4.80 1.94
N LEU A 88 -7.19 -3.56 1.46
CA LEU A 88 -6.37 -2.49 2.03
C LEU A 88 -6.75 -2.24 3.49
N SER A 89 -8.05 -2.23 3.81
CA SER A 89 -8.54 -2.02 5.18
C SER A 89 -8.04 -3.08 6.16
N GLU A 90 -7.91 -4.35 5.77
CA GLU A 90 -7.33 -5.39 6.63
C GLU A 90 -5.85 -5.09 6.95
N PHE A 91 -5.07 -4.63 5.97
CA PHE A 91 -3.68 -4.22 6.20
C PHE A 91 -3.58 -3.00 7.13
N GLU A 92 -4.44 -2.01 6.92
CA GLU A 92 -4.53 -0.83 7.79
C GLU A 92 -4.91 -1.20 9.22
N GLU A 93 -5.87 -2.11 9.41
CA GLU A 93 -6.28 -2.58 10.74
C GLU A 93 -5.15 -3.35 11.43
N VAL A 94 -4.40 -4.19 10.70
CA VAL A 94 -3.22 -4.89 11.23
C VAL A 94 -2.16 -3.89 11.69
N ASN A 95 -1.85 -2.88 10.88
CA ASN A 95 -0.88 -1.85 11.23
C ASN A 95 -1.36 -1.01 12.42
N GLN A 96 -2.64 -0.64 12.46
CA GLN A 96 -3.23 0.10 13.57
C GLN A 96 -3.13 -0.69 14.88
N LYS A 97 -3.44 -1.98 14.88
CA LYS A 97 -3.34 -2.85 16.06
C LYS A 97 -1.89 -3.05 16.51
N ALA A 98 -0.95 -3.11 15.57
CA ALA A 98 0.47 -3.22 15.87
C ALA A 98 1.06 -1.91 16.43
N GLY A 99 0.50 -0.76 16.04
CA GLY A 99 1.03 0.56 16.39
C GLY A 99 2.23 0.99 15.54
N PHE A 100 2.51 0.27 14.45
CA PHE A 100 3.55 0.55 13.47
C PHE A 100 3.23 -0.12 12.12
N ASP A 101 3.97 0.21 11.07
CA ASP A 101 3.81 -0.36 9.73
C ASP A 101 4.30 -1.81 9.67
N ARG A 102 3.46 -2.74 10.14
CA ARG A 102 3.75 -4.18 10.14
C ARG A 102 3.69 -4.75 8.72
N ILE A 103 2.58 -4.52 8.04
CA ILE A 103 2.42 -4.79 6.61
C ILE A 103 2.99 -3.60 5.85
N GLN A 104 3.89 -3.87 4.91
CA GLN A 104 4.60 -2.84 4.15
C GLN A 104 4.49 -3.13 2.66
N LEU A 105 4.31 -2.07 1.86
CA LEU A 105 4.51 -2.13 0.42
C LEU A 105 6.00 -2.24 0.13
N ASP A 106 6.39 -3.20 -0.70
CA ASP A 106 7.76 -3.34 -1.18
C ASP A 106 8.06 -2.32 -2.30
N PRO A 107 8.94 -1.32 -2.04
CA PRO A 107 9.23 -0.26 -3.01
C PRO A 107 10.07 -0.74 -4.20
N ASP A 108 10.80 -1.86 -4.04
CA ASP A 108 11.71 -2.38 -5.07
C ASP A 108 11.06 -3.52 -5.87
N PHE A 109 9.77 -3.80 -5.63
CA PHE A 109 9.07 -4.85 -6.34
C PHE A 109 8.90 -4.51 -7.82
N THR A 110 9.45 -5.37 -8.68
CA THR A 110 9.24 -5.29 -10.13
C THR A 110 8.15 -6.27 -10.55
N PRO A 111 7.19 -5.86 -11.40
CA PRO A 111 6.13 -6.75 -11.84
C PRO A 111 6.65 -8.05 -12.45
N VAL A 112 6.11 -9.17 -12.01
CA VAL A 112 6.54 -10.52 -12.40
C VAL A 112 5.34 -11.44 -12.57
N SER A 113 5.45 -12.45 -13.44
CA SER A 113 4.41 -13.46 -13.60
C SER A 113 4.15 -14.18 -12.28
N VAL A 114 2.89 -14.36 -11.93
CA VAL A 114 2.47 -15.09 -10.72
C VAL A 114 3.04 -16.53 -10.69
N HIS A 115 3.28 -17.11 -11.86
CA HIS A 115 3.85 -18.44 -12.01
C HIS A 115 5.34 -18.54 -11.62
N GLU A 116 6.07 -17.42 -11.67
CA GLU A 116 7.50 -17.36 -11.35
C GLU A 116 7.74 -17.08 -9.86
N ILE A 117 6.71 -16.65 -9.14
CA ILE A 117 6.78 -16.35 -7.71
C ILE A 117 6.79 -17.65 -6.90
N GLN A 118 7.92 -17.89 -6.23
CA GLN A 118 8.15 -18.98 -5.30
C GLN A 118 8.52 -18.43 -3.92
N ARG A 119 8.37 -19.26 -2.88
CA ARG A 119 8.79 -18.95 -1.51
C ARG A 119 10.32 -18.99 -1.42
#